data_AF-A0AAD8QSK9-F1
#
_entry.id   AF-A0AAD8QSK9-F1
#
_cell.length_a   1.000
_cell.length_b   1.000
_cell.length_c   1.000
_cell.angle_alpha   90.00
_cell.angle_beta   90.00
_cell.angle_gamma   90.00
#
_symmetry.space_group_name_H-M   'P 1'
#
loop_
_entity.id
_entity.type
_entity.pdbx_description
1 polymer ?
#
loop_
_entity_poly.entity_id
_entity_poly.type
_entity_poly.pdbx_seq_one_letter_code
_entity_poly.pdbx_strand_id
1 'polypeptide(L)'
;MDPESEIAFEFVPIIRQYRSGRVERLLPANPVPPSVDAATGVASKDVTVDPATGLWARLYLPARPADSKLPIVVYLHGGCFVAGSAADAPDHAFLNRLCASARAIAVSVEYRLAPEHPVPACYDDAWSALRWAAAGAADPWLRDRGDRDRLFVVGYSTGGNVAHNVTLRAGTSDSDSLPLPRGARVSGLALLHPYFLSGGDGETEATQAWLRAKLEELWGFVCGGRTAGLDDPRVNPVADGAPSLRRLGCGRVLVCLAEEELRPRGKAYHDGLLASGWPEEDVELLDSVGEDHEFFLREPRSAKALALMDRLVAFIAGKQ
;
A
#
# COMPACT_ATOMS: atom_id res chain seq x y z
N MET A 1 32.57 6.32 25.73
CA MET A 1 31.44 5.91 24.88
C MET A 1 31.82 6.22 23.46
N ASP A 2 31.68 5.26 22.55
CA ASP A 2 31.89 5.49 21.12
C ASP A 2 30.78 6.42 20.60
N PRO A 3 31.07 7.65 20.11
CA PRO A 3 30.06 8.55 19.55
C PRO A 3 29.24 7.89 18.43
N GLU A 4 29.79 6.90 17.73
CA GLU A 4 29.13 6.14 16.66
C GLU A 4 28.10 5.11 17.16
N SER A 5 28.01 4.92 18.49
CA SER A 5 27.09 3.99 19.15
C SER A 5 25.88 4.67 19.79
N GLU A 6 25.85 6.00 19.86
CA GLU A 6 24.75 6.72 20.50
C GLU A 6 23.50 6.71 19.60
N ILE A 7 22.38 6.20 20.12
CA ILE A 7 21.12 6.06 19.38
C ILE A 7 20.38 7.40 19.37
N ALA A 8 19.99 7.85 18.17
CA ALA A 8 19.15 9.02 17.96
C ALA A 8 17.66 8.65 17.92
N PHE A 9 17.33 7.52 17.30
CA PHE A 9 15.98 7.00 17.15
C PHE A 9 16.01 5.48 17.01
N GLU A 10 15.02 4.78 17.56
CA GLU A 10 14.81 3.37 17.26
C GLU A 10 13.33 2.98 17.31
N PHE A 11 12.97 2.11 16.38
CA PHE A 11 11.69 1.43 16.30
C PHE A 11 11.97 -0.06 16.11
N VAL A 12 12.30 -0.73 17.22
CA VAL A 12 12.68 -2.15 17.25
C VAL A 12 11.44 -3.02 17.01
N PRO A 13 11.54 -4.09 16.20
CA PRO A 13 12.76 -4.67 15.60
C PRO A 13 13.07 -4.20 14.17
N ILE A 14 12.57 -3.05 13.72
CA ILE A 14 12.61 -2.66 12.31
C ILE A 14 13.83 -1.80 11.96
N ILE A 15 14.07 -0.72 12.70
CA ILE A 15 15.09 0.27 12.36
C ILE A 15 15.71 0.92 13.60
N ARG A 16 16.99 1.29 13.47
CA ARG A 16 17.73 2.13 14.38
C ARG A 16 18.51 3.19 13.60
N GLN A 17 18.50 4.42 14.10
CA GLN A 17 19.36 5.50 13.63
C GLN A 17 20.28 5.97 14.76
N TYR A 18 21.57 6.11 14.45
CA TYR A 18 22.58 6.63 15.36
C TYR A 18 22.74 8.14 15.21
N ARG A 19 23.25 8.83 16.23
CA ARG A 19 23.52 10.28 16.17
C ARG A 19 24.56 10.67 15.12
N SER A 20 25.39 9.73 14.65
CA SER A 20 26.28 9.94 13.50
C SER A 20 25.55 9.98 12.15
N GLY A 21 24.25 9.69 12.12
CA GLY A 21 23.43 9.61 10.90
C GLY A 21 23.41 8.22 10.28
N ARG A 22 24.20 7.26 10.79
CA ARG A 22 24.17 5.86 10.35
C ARG A 22 22.78 5.26 10.62
N VAL A 23 22.26 4.54 9.63
CA VAL A 23 21.00 3.80 9.71
C VAL A 23 21.28 2.30 9.70
N GLU A 24 20.69 1.58 10.64
CA GLU A 24 20.69 0.13 10.72
C GLU A 24 19.25 -0.38 10.54
N ARG A 25 19.00 -1.12 9.45
CA ARG A 25 17.73 -1.82 9.22
C ARG A 25 17.80 -3.18 9.92
N LEU A 26 17.14 -3.27 11.07
CA LEU A 26 17.11 -4.45 11.95
C LEU A 26 16.19 -5.55 11.41
N LEU A 27 15.20 -5.18 10.59
CA LEU A 27 14.39 -6.08 9.78
C LEU A 27 14.70 -5.86 8.29
N PRO A 28 15.77 -6.48 7.75
CA PRO A 28 16.13 -6.31 6.34
C PRO A 28 15.13 -7.03 5.43
N ALA A 29 14.92 -6.48 4.24
CA ALA A 29 14.18 -7.16 3.18
C ALA A 29 14.89 -8.48 2.79
N ASN A 30 14.12 -9.46 2.35
CA ASN A 30 14.59 -10.73 1.83
C ASN A 30 14.23 -10.86 0.34
N PRO A 31 14.91 -10.11 -0.56
CA PRO A 31 14.54 -10.05 -1.96
C PRO A 31 14.77 -11.37 -2.68
N VAL A 32 13.81 -11.78 -3.50
CA VAL A 32 13.95 -12.92 -4.43
C VAL A 32 14.14 -12.42 -5.86
N PRO A 33 14.85 -13.15 -6.74
CA PRO A 33 14.96 -12.75 -8.14
C PRO A 33 13.61 -12.90 -8.87
N PRO A 34 13.36 -12.12 -9.94
CA PRO A 34 12.21 -12.36 -10.79
C PRO A 34 12.35 -13.74 -11.45
N SER A 35 11.25 -14.47 -11.53
CA SER A 35 11.22 -15.84 -12.04
C SER A 35 9.85 -16.21 -12.61
N VAL A 36 9.74 -17.42 -13.14
CA VAL A 36 8.45 -18.07 -13.38
C VAL A 36 8.14 -18.93 -12.16
N ASP A 37 7.10 -18.56 -11.43
CA ASP A 37 6.70 -19.27 -10.22
C ASP A 37 6.16 -20.67 -10.57
N ALA A 38 6.72 -21.70 -9.95
CA ALA A 38 6.39 -23.09 -10.28
C ALA A 38 4.97 -23.49 -9.88
N ALA A 39 4.41 -22.88 -8.83
CA ALA A 39 3.08 -23.22 -8.32
C ALA A 39 1.95 -22.58 -9.14
N THR A 40 2.15 -21.34 -9.57
CA THR A 40 1.12 -20.52 -10.23
C THR A 40 1.35 -20.33 -11.72
N GLY A 41 2.57 -20.57 -12.21
CA GLY A 41 3.01 -20.27 -13.58
C GLY A 41 3.20 -18.77 -13.86
N VAL A 42 3.02 -17.90 -12.86
CA VAL A 42 3.17 -16.44 -13.03
C VAL A 42 4.62 -16.11 -13.37
N ALA A 43 4.82 -15.38 -14.47
CA ALA A 43 6.13 -14.85 -14.84
C ALA A 43 6.32 -13.47 -14.21
N SER A 44 7.52 -13.19 -13.70
CA SER A 44 7.88 -11.87 -13.17
C SER A 44 9.15 -11.31 -13.82
N LYS A 45 9.26 -9.98 -13.85
CA LYS A 45 10.45 -9.24 -14.31
C LYS A 45 10.53 -7.88 -13.64
N ASP A 46 11.75 -7.37 -13.47
CA ASP A 46 11.99 -6.03 -12.95
C ASP A 46 12.10 -5.04 -14.11
N VAL A 47 11.48 -3.86 -13.95
CA VAL A 47 11.46 -2.81 -14.97
C VAL A 47 11.72 -1.44 -14.34
N THR A 48 12.47 -0.60 -15.04
CA THR A 48 12.64 0.80 -14.66
C THR A 48 11.38 1.59 -15.01
N VAL A 49 10.81 2.25 -14.02
CA VAL A 49 9.62 3.09 -14.13
C VAL A 49 10.02 4.53 -14.45
N ASP A 50 11.01 5.06 -13.70
CA ASP A 50 11.58 6.39 -13.92
C ASP A 50 13.11 6.34 -13.77
N PRO A 51 13.86 6.42 -14.90
CA PRO A 51 15.31 6.42 -14.88
C PRO A 51 15.94 7.60 -14.12
N ALA A 52 15.24 8.75 -14.00
CA ALA A 52 15.80 9.94 -13.37
C ALA A 52 15.90 9.79 -11.84
N THR A 53 14.96 9.05 -11.25
CA THR A 53 14.90 8.78 -9.81
C THR A 53 15.42 7.39 -9.44
N GLY A 54 15.64 6.52 -10.43
CA GLY A 54 15.97 5.11 -10.23
C GLY A 54 14.75 4.27 -9.80
N LEU A 55 13.54 4.83 -9.86
CA LEU A 55 12.31 4.13 -9.51
C LEU A 55 12.11 2.93 -10.44
N TRP A 56 11.86 1.77 -9.84
CA TRP A 56 11.60 0.53 -10.54
C TRP A 56 10.40 -0.20 -9.93
N ALA A 57 9.91 -1.19 -10.66
CA ALA A 57 8.82 -2.05 -10.21
C ALA A 57 9.05 -3.48 -10.66
N ARG A 58 8.52 -4.44 -9.91
CA ARG A 58 8.39 -5.82 -10.35
C ARG A 58 7.03 -6.05 -10.99
N LEU A 59 7.03 -6.46 -12.26
CA LEU A 59 5.85 -6.88 -12.98
C LEU A 59 5.58 -8.36 -12.77
N TYR A 60 4.30 -8.73 -12.73
CA TYR A 60 3.81 -10.11 -12.68
C TYR A 60 2.76 -10.31 -13.78
N LEU A 61 2.91 -11.37 -14.57
CA LEU A 61 2.01 -11.73 -15.67
C LEU A 61 1.55 -13.19 -15.52
N PRO A 62 0.23 -13.47 -15.49
CA PRO A 62 -0.25 -14.83 -15.35
C PRO A 62 -0.02 -15.63 -16.64
N ALA A 63 0.31 -16.93 -16.52
CA ALA A 63 0.67 -17.80 -17.63
C ALA A 63 -0.39 -17.90 -18.73
N ARG A 64 -1.67 -17.91 -18.35
CA ARG A 64 -2.75 -18.24 -19.28
C ARG A 64 -2.99 -17.09 -20.27
N PRO A 65 -3.14 -17.38 -21.57
CA PRO A 65 -3.74 -16.43 -22.50
C PRO A 65 -5.06 -15.95 -21.93
N ALA A 66 -5.30 -14.65 -22.06
CA ALA A 66 -6.58 -14.10 -21.72
C ALA A 66 -7.30 -13.78 -23.02
N ASP A 67 -8.58 -14.16 -23.09
CA ASP A 67 -9.45 -13.85 -24.23
C ASP A 67 -9.69 -12.33 -24.32
N SER A 68 -9.40 -11.59 -23.25
CA SER A 68 -9.48 -10.14 -23.12
C SER A 68 -8.24 -9.56 -22.42
N LYS A 69 -8.13 -8.22 -22.41
CA LYS A 69 -7.15 -7.51 -21.59
C LYS A 69 -7.39 -7.79 -20.10
N LEU A 70 -6.31 -7.77 -19.32
CA LEU A 70 -6.28 -8.12 -17.90
C LEU A 70 -6.33 -6.86 -17.02
N PRO A 71 -7.01 -6.90 -15.86
CA PRO A 71 -6.86 -5.86 -14.84
C PRO A 71 -5.40 -5.58 -14.52
N ILE A 72 -5.08 -4.33 -14.22
CA ILE A 72 -3.76 -3.91 -13.77
C ILE A 72 -3.87 -3.58 -12.28
N VAL A 73 -3.04 -4.22 -11.46
CA VAL A 73 -2.95 -4.00 -10.01
C VAL A 73 -1.63 -3.31 -9.71
N VAL A 74 -1.66 -2.05 -9.29
CA VAL A 74 -0.51 -1.36 -8.72
C VAL A 74 -0.47 -1.71 -7.23
N TYR A 75 0.59 -2.41 -6.82
CA TYR A 75 0.77 -2.89 -5.46
C TYR A 75 1.84 -2.09 -4.71
N LEU A 76 1.52 -1.72 -3.47
CA LEU A 76 2.38 -0.96 -2.57
C LEU A 76 2.62 -1.79 -1.30
N HIS A 77 3.87 -2.18 -1.07
CA HIS A 77 4.26 -3.04 0.05
C HIS A 77 4.21 -2.30 1.41
N GLY A 78 4.17 -3.07 2.50
CA GLY A 78 4.25 -2.56 3.88
C GLY A 78 5.68 -2.25 4.33
N GLY A 79 5.92 -2.21 5.64
CA GLY A 79 7.27 -2.01 6.19
C GLY A 79 7.52 -0.66 6.83
N CYS A 80 6.50 -0.03 7.42
CA CYS A 80 6.66 1.16 8.27
C CYS A 80 7.32 2.37 7.57
N PHE A 81 7.24 2.46 6.24
CA PHE A 81 7.95 3.41 5.37
C PHE A 81 9.49 3.34 5.40
N VAL A 82 10.07 2.40 6.16
CA VAL A 82 11.52 2.32 6.44
C VAL A 82 12.14 0.98 6.01
N ALA A 83 11.29 -0.02 5.74
CA ALA A 83 11.65 -1.39 5.37
C ALA A 83 10.71 -1.92 4.27
N GLY A 84 10.99 -3.15 3.81
CA GLY A 84 10.28 -3.80 2.71
C GLY A 84 10.93 -3.55 1.34
N SER A 85 10.43 -4.25 0.33
CA SER A 85 10.83 -4.12 -1.07
C SER A 85 9.76 -4.75 -1.96
N ALA A 86 9.60 -4.25 -3.19
CA ALA A 86 8.83 -4.87 -4.26
C ALA A 86 9.30 -6.29 -4.62
N ALA A 87 10.55 -6.64 -4.27
CA ALA A 87 11.13 -7.96 -4.46
C ALA A 87 11.07 -8.86 -3.22
N ASP A 88 10.53 -8.38 -2.09
CA ASP A 88 10.54 -9.13 -0.83
C ASP A 88 9.78 -10.46 -0.95
N ALA A 89 10.32 -11.53 -0.35
CA ALA A 89 9.81 -12.89 -0.54
C ALA A 89 8.33 -13.07 -0.17
N PRO A 90 7.83 -12.53 0.96
CA PRO A 90 6.41 -12.68 1.34
C PRO A 90 5.47 -11.99 0.35
N ASP A 91 5.76 -10.74 -0.01
CA ASP A 91 5.00 -9.97 -1.00
C ASP A 91 5.07 -10.63 -2.40
N HIS A 92 6.24 -11.14 -2.79
CA HIS A 92 6.40 -11.87 -4.05
C HIS A 92 5.50 -13.11 -4.13
N ALA A 93 5.47 -13.92 -3.06
CA ALA A 93 4.61 -15.09 -2.98
C ALA A 93 3.11 -14.72 -2.92
N PHE A 94 2.75 -13.61 -2.27
CA PHE A 94 1.39 -13.07 -2.29
C PHE A 94 0.97 -12.62 -3.70
N LEU A 95 1.82 -11.87 -4.39
CA LEU A 95 1.52 -11.35 -5.73
C LEU A 95 1.47 -12.44 -6.80
N ASN A 96 2.28 -13.50 -6.72
CA ASN A 96 2.13 -14.67 -7.60
C ASN A 96 0.73 -15.29 -7.45
N ARG A 97 0.24 -15.48 -6.22
CA ARG A 97 -1.10 -16.01 -5.96
C ARG A 97 -2.19 -15.07 -6.45
N LEU A 98 -2.10 -13.78 -6.13
CA LEU A 98 -3.08 -12.77 -6.53
C LEU A 98 -3.16 -12.64 -8.05
N CYS A 99 -2.01 -12.54 -8.72
CA CYS A 99 -1.88 -12.45 -10.18
C CYS A 99 -2.55 -13.63 -10.88
N ALA A 100 -2.31 -14.85 -10.38
CA ALA A 100 -2.91 -16.06 -10.91
C ALA A 100 -4.43 -16.14 -10.67
N SER A 101 -4.87 -15.90 -9.44
CA SER A 101 -6.28 -16.04 -9.05
C SER A 101 -7.17 -14.94 -9.63
N ALA A 102 -6.72 -13.68 -9.62
CA ALA A 102 -7.46 -12.55 -10.17
C ALA A 102 -7.32 -12.43 -11.69
N ARG A 103 -6.45 -13.24 -12.32
CA ARG A 103 -6.02 -13.08 -13.72
C ARG A 103 -5.66 -11.62 -14.02
N ALA A 104 -4.78 -11.04 -13.21
CA ALA A 104 -4.42 -9.64 -13.28
C ALA A 104 -2.91 -9.46 -13.50
N ILE A 105 -2.49 -8.39 -14.16
CA ILE A 105 -1.09 -7.97 -14.17
C ILE A 105 -0.84 -7.22 -12.87
N ALA A 106 0.17 -7.61 -12.09
CA ALA A 106 0.58 -6.84 -10.92
C ALA A 106 1.84 -6.00 -11.21
N VAL A 107 1.89 -4.80 -10.62
CA VAL A 107 3.00 -3.84 -10.66
C VAL A 107 3.39 -3.55 -9.21
N SER A 108 4.35 -4.29 -8.66
CA SER A 108 4.87 -4.07 -7.30
C SER A 108 5.89 -2.95 -7.32
N VAL A 109 5.63 -1.85 -6.63
CA VAL A 109 6.45 -0.62 -6.73
C VAL A 109 7.55 -0.60 -5.69
N GLU A 110 8.80 -0.38 -6.11
CA GLU A 110 9.92 -0.13 -5.20
C GLU A 110 9.99 1.37 -4.87
N TYR A 111 9.14 1.82 -3.94
CA TYR A 111 9.16 3.22 -3.52
C TYR A 111 10.31 3.48 -2.53
N ARG A 112 10.86 4.70 -2.55
CA ARG A 112 11.97 5.09 -1.67
C ARG A 112 11.55 5.11 -0.19
N LEU A 113 12.49 4.70 0.67
CA LEU A 113 12.30 4.53 2.11
C LEU A 113 12.89 5.70 2.92
N ALA A 114 12.29 5.97 4.06
CA ALA A 114 12.85 6.83 5.09
C ALA A 114 13.93 6.08 5.91
N PRO A 115 14.86 6.81 6.57
CA PRO A 115 14.99 8.26 6.61
C PRO A 115 15.77 8.88 5.43
N GLU A 116 16.39 8.09 4.56
CA GLU A 116 17.16 8.59 3.42
C GLU A 116 16.27 9.41 2.47
N HIS A 117 15.00 9.01 2.35
CA HIS A 117 13.98 9.71 1.59
C HIS A 117 12.71 9.87 2.44
N PRO A 118 12.61 10.94 3.25
CA PRO A 118 11.43 11.18 4.09
C PRO A 118 10.15 11.36 3.26
N VAL A 119 9.01 11.16 3.90
CA VAL A 119 7.70 11.53 3.33
C VAL A 119 7.75 12.99 2.84
N PRO A 120 7.33 13.30 1.59
CA PRO A 120 6.42 12.53 0.73
C PRO A 120 7.09 11.69 -0.39
N ALA A 121 8.38 11.35 -0.30
CA ALA A 121 9.07 10.65 -1.41
C ALA A 121 8.36 9.36 -1.87
N CYS A 122 7.87 8.55 -0.93
CA CYS A 122 7.11 7.33 -1.23
C CYS A 122 5.80 7.62 -2.00
N TYR A 123 5.12 8.74 -1.70
CA TYR A 123 3.90 9.15 -2.39
C TYR A 123 4.19 9.63 -3.82
N ASP A 124 5.30 10.33 -4.03
CA ASP A 124 5.73 10.77 -5.36
C ASP A 124 6.15 9.60 -6.25
N ASP A 125 6.82 8.61 -5.66
CA ASP A 125 7.20 7.37 -6.36
C ASP A 125 5.97 6.54 -6.73
N ALA A 126 5.05 6.33 -5.78
CA ALA A 126 3.80 5.63 -6.03
C ALA A 126 2.95 6.35 -7.09
N TRP A 127 2.90 7.70 -7.07
CA TRP A 127 2.23 8.49 -8.09
C TRP A 127 2.85 8.31 -9.47
N SER A 128 4.18 8.33 -9.55
CA SER A 128 4.92 8.11 -10.80
C SER A 128 4.68 6.70 -11.35
N ALA A 129 4.70 5.68 -10.49
CA ALA A 129 4.41 4.30 -10.86
C ALA A 129 2.95 4.10 -11.31
N LEU A 130 1.98 4.71 -10.63
CA LEU A 130 0.58 4.67 -11.02
C LEU A 130 0.37 5.30 -12.40
N ARG A 131 0.97 6.47 -12.65
CA ARG A 131 0.91 7.13 -13.96
C ARG A 131 1.59 6.30 -15.05
N TRP A 132 2.74 5.68 -14.75
CA TRP A 132 3.45 4.82 -15.67
C TRP A 132 2.63 3.57 -16.05
N ALA A 133 2.04 2.90 -15.05
CA ALA A 133 1.18 1.75 -15.25
C ALA A 133 -0.08 2.12 -16.04
N ALA A 134 -0.73 3.23 -15.67
CA ALA A 134 -1.87 3.78 -16.38
C ALA A 134 -1.53 4.15 -17.82
N ALA A 135 -0.33 4.69 -18.08
CA ALA A 135 0.14 5.01 -19.43
C ALA A 135 0.38 3.76 -20.28
N GLY A 136 0.85 2.66 -19.68
CA GLY A 136 0.96 1.30 -20.21
C GLY A 136 1.88 1.09 -21.42
N ALA A 137 2.19 2.13 -22.19
CA ALA A 137 2.91 2.04 -23.46
C ALA A 137 4.40 1.69 -23.31
N ALA A 138 4.96 1.89 -22.11
CA ALA A 138 6.38 1.71 -21.83
C ALA A 138 6.80 0.23 -21.67
N ASP A 139 5.87 -0.67 -21.36
CA ASP A 139 6.16 -2.10 -21.21
C ASP A 139 5.23 -2.97 -22.09
N PRO A 140 5.75 -3.96 -22.83
CA PRO A 140 4.93 -4.85 -23.66
C PRO A 140 3.84 -5.61 -22.90
N TRP A 141 4.06 -6.01 -21.64
CA TRP A 141 3.04 -6.73 -20.87
C TRP A 141 1.85 -5.81 -20.59
N LEU A 142 2.10 -4.57 -20.17
CA LEU A 142 1.03 -3.61 -19.93
C LEU A 142 0.37 -3.16 -21.24
N ARG A 143 1.15 -2.84 -22.28
CA ARG A 143 0.63 -2.42 -23.58
C ARG A 143 -0.22 -3.50 -24.23
N ASP A 144 0.25 -4.75 -24.26
CA ASP A 144 -0.33 -5.83 -25.05
C ASP A 144 -1.35 -6.64 -24.25
N ARG A 145 -1.25 -6.67 -22.92
CA ARG A 145 -2.13 -7.50 -22.08
C ARG A 145 -2.90 -6.73 -21.01
N GLY A 146 -2.53 -5.50 -20.65
CA GLY A 146 -3.20 -4.71 -19.61
C GLY A 146 -4.43 -3.96 -20.09
N ASP A 147 -5.46 -3.95 -19.24
CA ASP A 147 -6.69 -3.18 -19.37
C ASP A 147 -6.59 -1.92 -18.50
N ARG A 148 -6.64 -0.76 -19.15
CA ARG A 148 -6.42 0.54 -18.51
C ARG A 148 -7.68 1.09 -17.85
N ASP A 149 -8.84 0.55 -18.21
CA ASP A 149 -10.13 0.90 -17.62
C ASP A 149 -10.39 0.05 -16.36
N ARG A 150 -9.51 -0.92 -16.10
CA ARG A 150 -9.52 -1.84 -14.96
C ARG A 150 -8.22 -1.73 -14.14
N LEU A 151 -7.92 -0.52 -13.70
CA LEU A 151 -6.74 -0.19 -12.91
C LEU A 151 -7.08 -0.19 -11.41
N PHE A 152 -6.40 -1.01 -10.62
CA PHE A 152 -6.59 -1.13 -9.19
C PHE A 152 -5.34 -0.67 -8.45
N VAL A 153 -5.53 -0.01 -7.31
CA VAL A 153 -4.44 0.28 -6.37
C VAL A 153 -4.66 -0.57 -5.13
N VAL A 154 -3.65 -1.36 -4.77
CA VAL A 154 -3.68 -2.26 -3.62
C VAL A 154 -2.50 -1.92 -2.73
N GLY A 155 -2.74 -1.73 -1.44
CA GLY A 155 -1.67 -1.43 -0.50
C GLY A 155 -1.83 -2.18 0.80
N TYR A 156 -0.71 -2.68 1.31
CA TYR A 156 -0.63 -3.36 2.60
C TYR A 156 0.05 -2.48 3.65
N SER A 157 -0.53 -2.33 4.85
CA SER A 157 0.05 -1.56 5.95
C SER A 157 0.35 -0.11 5.54
N THR A 158 1.61 0.34 5.63
CA THR A 158 2.06 1.64 5.11
C THR A 158 1.87 1.76 3.61
N GLY A 159 1.95 0.66 2.85
CA GLY A 159 1.54 0.63 1.46
C GLY A 159 0.05 0.95 1.28
N GLY A 160 -0.80 0.60 2.24
CA GLY A 160 -2.21 1.02 2.29
C GLY A 160 -2.37 2.52 2.51
N ASN A 161 -1.53 3.12 3.36
CA ASN A 161 -1.45 4.56 3.52
C ASN A 161 -1.01 5.26 2.22
N VAL A 162 0.04 4.76 1.56
CA VAL A 162 0.51 5.25 0.26
C VAL A 162 -0.59 5.11 -0.80
N ALA A 163 -1.29 3.98 -0.83
CA ALA A 163 -2.39 3.69 -1.74
C ALA A 163 -3.56 4.67 -1.58
N HIS A 164 -3.92 5.01 -0.34
CA HIS A 164 -4.90 6.05 -0.05
C HIS A 164 -4.45 7.41 -0.59
N ASN A 165 -3.27 7.89 -0.20
CA ASN A 165 -2.77 9.22 -0.57
C ASN A 165 -2.61 9.37 -2.10
N VAL A 166 -2.13 8.35 -2.80
CA VAL A 166 -1.97 8.38 -4.27
C VAL A 166 -3.31 8.33 -4.99
N THR A 167 -4.30 7.60 -4.44
CA THR A 167 -5.66 7.55 -5.01
C THR A 167 -6.43 8.84 -4.76
N LEU A 168 -6.20 9.48 -3.61
CA LEU A 168 -6.71 10.81 -3.31
C LEU A 168 -6.13 11.85 -4.28
N ARG A 169 -4.82 11.77 -4.57
CA ARG A 169 -4.14 12.60 -5.58
C ARG A 169 -4.68 12.39 -7.00
N ALA A 170 -5.15 11.18 -7.31
CA ALA A 170 -5.82 10.87 -8.58
C ALA A 170 -7.25 11.43 -8.68
N GLY A 171 -7.82 11.86 -7.55
CA GLY A 171 -9.14 12.43 -7.42
C GLY A 171 -9.34 13.75 -8.16
N THR A 172 -10.54 13.97 -8.66
CA THR A 172 -10.93 15.23 -9.31
C THR A 172 -11.68 16.11 -8.31
N SER A 173 -11.05 17.20 -7.88
CA SER A 173 -11.73 18.40 -7.37
C SER A 173 -10.70 19.52 -7.24
N ASP A 174 -10.91 20.58 -8.03
CA ASP A 174 -10.14 21.81 -8.22
C ASP A 174 -8.84 21.72 -9.03
N SER A 175 -8.31 22.90 -9.39
CA SER A 175 -7.23 23.19 -10.37
C SER A 175 -5.94 22.37 -10.22
N ASP A 176 -5.81 21.64 -9.12
CA ASP A 176 -4.63 20.87 -8.74
C ASP A 176 -4.78 19.36 -9.02
N SER A 177 -5.92 18.91 -9.55
CA SER A 177 -6.07 17.52 -9.99
C SER A 177 -5.11 17.19 -11.13
N LEU A 178 -4.34 16.11 -10.98
CA LEU A 178 -3.46 15.61 -12.02
C LEU A 178 -4.10 14.37 -12.65
N PRO A 179 -4.82 14.48 -13.78
CA PRO A 179 -5.48 13.33 -14.37
C PRO A 179 -4.46 12.26 -14.76
N LEU A 180 -4.83 11.00 -14.60
CA LEU A 180 -4.01 9.89 -15.09
C LEU A 180 -3.91 9.95 -16.63
N PRO A 181 -2.78 9.51 -17.21
CA PRO A 181 -2.55 9.59 -18.64
C PRO A 181 -3.64 8.89 -19.48
N ARG A 182 -4.04 9.55 -20.56
CA ARG A 182 -5.04 9.08 -21.53
C ARG A 182 -6.42 8.79 -20.94
N GLY A 183 -6.81 9.52 -19.89
CA GLY A 183 -8.14 9.41 -19.30
C GLY A 183 -8.38 8.15 -18.47
N ALA A 184 -7.32 7.40 -18.15
CA ALA A 184 -7.40 6.27 -17.24
C ALA A 184 -7.97 6.70 -15.87
N ARG A 185 -8.63 5.78 -15.18
CA ARG A 185 -9.18 5.99 -13.84
C ARG A 185 -8.84 4.80 -12.97
N VAL A 186 -8.71 5.03 -11.66
CA VAL A 186 -8.61 3.92 -10.72
C VAL A 186 -10.00 3.32 -10.59
N SER A 187 -10.17 2.05 -10.95
CA SER A 187 -11.43 1.33 -10.84
C SER A 187 -11.74 0.95 -9.39
N GLY A 188 -10.71 0.63 -8.60
CA GLY A 188 -10.88 0.35 -7.18
C GLY A 188 -9.60 0.49 -6.34
N LEU A 189 -9.79 0.84 -5.07
CA LEU A 189 -8.75 0.92 -4.05
C LEU A 189 -8.96 -0.20 -3.03
N ALA A 190 -7.97 -1.09 -2.85
CA ALA A 190 -8.01 -2.08 -1.76
C ALA A 190 -6.92 -1.78 -0.72
N LEU A 191 -7.35 -1.63 0.53
CA LEU A 191 -6.50 -1.32 1.67
C LEU A 191 -6.42 -2.53 2.58
N LEU A 192 -5.26 -3.18 2.64
CA LEU A 192 -5.01 -4.31 3.51
C LEU A 192 -4.35 -3.80 4.80
N HIS A 193 -5.12 -3.78 5.89
CA HIS A 193 -4.67 -3.33 7.21
C HIS A 193 -3.99 -1.95 7.15
N PRO A 194 -4.65 -0.90 6.63
CA PRO A 194 -3.99 0.36 6.32
C PRO A 194 -3.38 1.02 7.56
N TYR A 195 -2.16 1.55 7.40
CA TYR A 195 -1.47 2.32 8.44
C TYR A 195 -2.10 3.72 8.55
N PHE A 196 -3.12 3.83 9.40
CA PHE A 196 -3.71 5.09 9.81
C PHE A 196 -3.55 5.28 11.31
N LEU A 197 -3.27 6.51 11.71
CA LEU A 197 -3.12 6.93 13.09
C LEU A 197 -4.15 8.02 13.39
N SER A 198 -4.48 8.21 14.67
CA SER A 198 -5.39 9.27 15.12
C SER A 198 -5.19 9.54 16.60
N GLY A 199 -5.37 10.80 17.02
CA GLY A 199 -5.49 11.17 18.43
C GLY A 199 -6.90 10.85 18.93
N GLY A 200 -7.02 10.06 19.99
CA GLY A 200 -8.29 9.69 20.61
C GLY A 200 -8.11 9.20 22.05
N ASP A 201 -9.22 9.19 22.81
CA ASP A 201 -9.26 8.91 24.25
C ASP A 201 -10.18 7.71 24.63
N GLY A 202 -10.35 6.73 23.74
CA GLY A 202 -11.18 5.53 23.98
C GLY A 202 -10.55 4.50 24.92
N GLU A 203 -11.36 3.64 25.57
CA GLU A 203 -10.90 2.63 26.55
C GLU A 203 -9.89 1.62 25.98
N THR A 204 -9.94 1.33 24.68
CA THR A 204 -8.96 0.47 23.98
C THR A 204 -7.58 1.14 23.88
N GLU A 205 -7.52 2.46 23.97
CA GLU A 205 -6.28 3.24 23.81
C GLU A 205 -5.43 3.28 25.08
N ALA A 206 -6.04 3.03 26.25
CA ALA A 206 -5.29 2.97 27.51
C ALA A 206 -4.37 1.74 27.59
N THR A 207 -4.74 0.62 26.95
CA THR A 207 -3.97 -0.64 27.00
C THR A 207 -2.81 -0.67 26.00
N GLN A 208 -2.83 0.18 24.96
CA GLN A 208 -1.79 0.25 23.93
C GLN A 208 -1.12 1.64 23.79
N ALA A 209 -1.28 2.52 24.78
CA ALA A 209 -0.74 3.88 24.76
C ALA A 209 0.76 3.97 24.42
N TRP A 210 1.56 3.00 24.88
CA TRP A 210 2.99 2.91 24.53
C TRP A 210 3.23 2.66 23.03
N LEU A 211 2.47 1.73 22.43
CA LEU A 211 2.60 1.41 21.00
C LEU A 211 2.17 2.61 20.16
N ARG A 212 1.07 3.27 20.54
CA ARG A 212 0.62 4.51 19.87
C ARG A 212 1.69 5.60 19.91
N ALA A 213 2.28 5.87 21.08
CA ALA A 213 3.35 6.85 21.20
C ALA A 213 4.57 6.49 20.32
N LYS A 214 4.90 5.19 20.21
CA LYS A 214 5.96 4.72 19.32
C LYS A 214 5.62 4.88 17.84
N LEU A 215 4.36 4.67 17.45
CA LEU A 215 3.88 4.91 16.08
C LEU A 215 3.87 6.40 15.72
N GLU A 216 3.52 7.28 16.67
CA GLU A 216 3.63 8.73 16.50
C GLU A 216 5.08 9.19 16.36
N GLU A 217 5.98 8.67 17.21
CA GLU A 217 7.42 8.94 17.12
C GLU A 217 7.97 8.49 15.76
N LEU A 218 7.58 7.30 15.30
CA LEU A 218 7.91 6.78 13.97
C LEU A 218 7.37 7.70 12.87
N TRP A 219 6.12 8.17 12.96
CA TRP A 219 5.54 9.09 11.99
C TRP A 219 6.32 10.40 11.89
N GLY A 220 6.70 10.96 13.04
CA GLY A 220 7.60 12.13 13.12
C GLY A 220 8.94 11.87 12.45
N PHE A 221 9.54 10.70 12.72
CA PHE A 221 10.81 10.27 12.14
C PHE A 221 10.73 10.15 10.60
N VAL A 222 9.73 9.43 10.06
CA VAL A 222 9.62 9.20 8.61
C VAL A 222 9.24 10.47 7.83
N CYS A 223 8.63 11.46 8.51
CA CYS A 223 8.38 12.78 7.94
C CYS A 223 9.60 13.73 8.01
N GLY A 224 10.67 13.34 8.69
CA GLY A 224 11.80 14.22 8.99
C GLY A 224 11.38 15.43 9.83
N GLY A 225 10.48 15.22 10.79
CA GLY A 225 9.90 16.27 11.65
C GLY A 225 8.86 17.17 10.99
N ARG A 226 8.56 17.00 9.70
CA ARG A 226 7.58 17.82 8.96
C ARG A 226 6.21 17.16 8.96
N THR A 227 5.53 17.22 10.10
CA THR A 227 4.22 16.57 10.32
C THR A 227 3.36 17.40 11.27
N ALA A 228 2.04 17.29 11.15
CA ALA A 228 1.09 17.77 12.15
C ALA A 228 0.81 16.72 13.26
N GLY A 229 1.71 15.74 13.43
CA GLY A 229 1.55 14.66 14.40
C GLY A 229 0.41 13.72 14.00
N LEU A 230 -0.43 13.36 14.96
CA LEU A 230 -1.58 12.48 14.77
C LEU A 230 -2.76 13.12 14.03
N ASP A 231 -2.73 14.44 13.80
CA ASP A 231 -3.73 15.15 13.00
C ASP A 231 -3.24 15.39 11.57
N ASP A 232 -2.06 14.88 11.20
CA ASP A 232 -1.56 14.97 9.84
C ASP A 232 -2.48 14.21 8.87
N PRO A 233 -3.11 14.86 7.88
CA PRO A 233 -4.11 14.23 7.01
C PRO A 233 -3.53 13.08 6.17
N ARG A 234 -2.20 13.00 6.04
CA ARG A 234 -1.53 11.91 5.32
C ARG A 234 -1.57 10.60 6.09
N VAL A 235 -1.69 10.64 7.43
CA VAL A 235 -1.78 9.45 8.29
C VAL A 235 -3.11 9.35 9.03
N ASN A 236 -3.80 10.48 9.24
CA ASN A 236 -5.14 10.56 9.80
C ASN A 236 -6.13 11.11 8.76
N PRO A 237 -6.62 10.26 7.84
CA PRO A 237 -7.48 10.69 6.74
C PRO A 237 -8.89 11.14 7.17
N VAL A 238 -9.21 11.03 8.47
CA VAL A 238 -10.48 11.47 9.07
C VAL A 238 -10.27 12.61 10.07
N ALA A 239 -9.07 13.20 10.14
CA ALA A 239 -8.80 14.37 10.96
C ALA A 239 -9.64 15.59 10.52
N ASP A 240 -9.87 16.50 11.46
CA ASP A 240 -10.47 17.78 11.14
C ASP A 240 -9.60 18.54 10.12
N GLY A 241 -10.23 18.99 9.03
CA GLY A 241 -9.53 19.66 7.93
C GLY A 241 -8.84 18.73 6.93
N ALA A 242 -8.88 17.40 7.12
CA ALA A 242 -8.45 16.45 6.10
C ALA A 242 -9.33 16.58 4.83
N PRO A 243 -8.76 16.35 3.64
CA PRO A 243 -9.56 16.31 2.41
C PRO A 243 -10.69 15.29 2.51
N SER A 244 -11.89 15.68 2.08
CA SER A 244 -13.04 14.76 2.08
C SER A 244 -12.72 13.46 1.33
N LEU A 245 -13.03 12.32 1.95
CA LEU A 245 -12.85 10.99 1.35
C LEU A 245 -13.69 10.78 0.09
N ARG A 246 -14.75 11.58 -0.13
CA ARG A 246 -15.51 11.62 -1.38
C ARG A 246 -14.67 12.01 -2.59
N ARG A 247 -13.52 12.65 -2.36
CA ARG A 247 -12.58 13.09 -3.41
C ARG A 247 -11.70 11.96 -3.93
N LEU A 248 -11.68 10.77 -3.31
CA LEU A 248 -10.88 9.63 -3.78
C LEU A 248 -11.16 9.36 -5.27
N GLY A 249 -10.10 9.32 -6.09
CA GLY A 249 -10.18 9.15 -7.54
C GLY A 249 -10.47 7.73 -8.01
N CYS A 250 -11.29 6.98 -7.28
CA CYS A 250 -11.63 5.60 -7.60
C CYS A 250 -13.14 5.33 -7.65
N GLY A 251 -13.54 4.18 -8.19
CA GLY A 251 -14.94 3.78 -8.30
C GLY A 251 -15.48 2.97 -7.12
N ARG A 252 -14.62 2.29 -6.36
CA ARG A 252 -14.97 1.48 -5.18
C ARG A 252 -13.79 1.30 -4.25
N VAL A 253 -14.07 1.03 -2.98
CA VAL A 253 -13.05 0.84 -1.94
C VAL A 253 -13.29 -0.48 -1.20
N LEU A 254 -12.25 -1.28 -1.02
CA LEU A 254 -12.24 -2.42 -0.11
C LEU A 254 -11.30 -2.09 1.05
N VAL A 255 -11.81 -2.17 2.27
CA VAL A 255 -11.03 -2.04 3.50
C VAL A 255 -10.97 -3.40 4.17
N CYS A 256 -9.77 -3.96 4.29
CA CYS A 256 -9.53 -5.19 5.05
C CYS A 256 -8.89 -4.84 6.39
N LEU A 257 -9.40 -5.41 7.48
CA LEU A 257 -8.91 -5.24 8.83
C LEU A 257 -8.43 -6.58 9.41
N ALA A 258 -7.49 -6.51 10.34
CA ALA A 258 -7.05 -7.60 11.22
C ALA A 258 -6.94 -7.06 12.66
N GLU A 259 -6.80 -7.93 13.64
CA GLU A 259 -6.89 -7.58 15.06
C GLU A 259 -5.60 -6.95 15.60
N GLU A 260 -5.47 -5.63 15.50
CA GLU A 260 -4.36 -4.82 16.06
C GLU A 260 -4.75 -3.35 16.35
N GLU A 261 -3.80 -2.52 16.81
CA GLU A 261 -3.91 -1.07 17.06
C GLU A 261 -4.46 -0.27 15.86
N LEU A 262 -4.24 -0.79 14.63
CA LEU A 262 -4.70 -0.16 13.39
C LEU A 262 -6.18 -0.46 13.09
N ARG A 263 -6.78 -1.49 13.69
CA ARG A 263 -8.17 -1.90 13.41
C ARG A 263 -9.18 -0.79 13.70
N PRO A 264 -9.15 -0.10 14.86
CA PRO A 264 -10.08 0.99 15.12
C PRO A 264 -9.93 2.13 14.11
N ARG A 265 -8.70 2.47 13.69
CA ARG A 265 -8.46 3.51 12.68
C ARG A 265 -8.92 3.10 11.29
N GLY A 266 -8.70 1.85 10.90
CA GLY A 266 -9.24 1.31 9.65
C GLY A 266 -10.77 1.29 9.64
N LYS A 267 -11.41 0.98 10.78
CA LYS A 267 -12.86 1.06 10.93
C LYS A 267 -13.36 2.50 10.87
N ALA A 268 -12.69 3.44 11.54
CA ALA A 268 -13.01 4.86 11.47
C ALA A 268 -12.88 5.41 10.05
N TYR A 269 -11.86 4.97 9.29
CA TYR A 269 -11.72 5.29 7.87
C TYR A 269 -12.88 4.76 7.02
N HIS A 270 -13.26 3.49 7.22
CA HIS A 270 -14.43 2.90 6.56
C HIS A 270 -15.70 3.72 6.84
N ASP A 271 -15.96 4.04 8.11
CA ASP A 271 -17.14 4.80 8.49
C ASP A 271 -17.09 6.24 7.96
N GLY A 272 -15.88 6.82 7.91
CA GLY A 272 -15.62 8.11 7.27
C GLY A 272 -15.92 8.10 5.76
N LEU A 273 -15.64 7.00 5.04
CA LEU A 273 -16.01 6.88 3.62
C LEU A 273 -17.53 7.02 3.47
N LEU A 274 -18.30 6.24 4.23
CA LEU A 274 -19.77 6.28 4.21
C LEU A 274 -20.29 7.67 4.60
N ALA A 275 -19.77 8.25 5.69
CA ALA A 275 -20.15 9.58 6.15
C ALA A 275 -19.83 10.69 5.14
N SER A 276 -18.81 10.50 4.29
CA SER A 276 -18.47 11.45 3.21
C SER A 276 -19.40 11.35 1.99
N GLY A 277 -20.34 10.40 1.98
CA GLY A 277 -21.32 10.21 0.91
C GLY A 277 -20.91 9.19 -0.15
N TRP A 278 -19.98 8.27 0.14
CA TRP A 278 -19.78 7.09 -0.70
C TRP A 278 -21.01 6.17 -0.69
N PRO A 279 -21.41 5.56 -1.83
CA PRO A 279 -22.47 4.57 -1.84
C PRO A 279 -22.03 3.33 -1.06
N GLU A 280 -22.91 2.78 -0.22
CA GLU A 280 -22.60 1.59 0.59
C GLU A 280 -22.21 0.39 -0.28
N GLU A 281 -22.81 0.26 -1.47
CA GLU A 281 -22.52 -0.82 -2.41
C GLU A 281 -21.12 -0.76 -3.03
N ASP A 282 -20.42 0.38 -2.92
CA ASP A 282 -19.08 0.62 -3.44
C ASP A 282 -18.02 0.66 -2.33
N VAL A 283 -18.40 0.48 -1.07
CA VAL A 283 -17.50 0.41 0.08
C VAL A 283 -17.64 -0.95 0.76
N GLU A 284 -16.64 -1.80 0.57
CA GLU A 284 -16.58 -3.14 1.17
C GLU A 284 -15.70 -3.15 2.42
N LEU A 285 -16.12 -3.88 3.45
CA LEU A 285 -15.34 -4.14 4.66
C LEU A 285 -15.14 -5.64 4.83
N LEU A 286 -13.90 -6.06 5.03
CA LEU A 286 -13.56 -7.41 5.47
C LEU A 286 -12.83 -7.34 6.81
N ASP A 287 -13.45 -7.85 7.88
CA ASP A 287 -12.85 -7.85 9.22
C ASP A 287 -12.37 -9.25 9.60
N SER A 288 -11.05 -9.44 9.62
CA SER A 288 -10.37 -10.71 9.96
C SER A 288 -10.11 -10.78 11.46
N VAL A 289 -11.18 -10.80 12.26
CA VAL A 289 -11.09 -10.93 13.71
C VAL A 289 -10.30 -12.18 14.11
N GLY A 290 -9.39 -12.03 15.07
CA GLY A 290 -8.50 -13.08 15.59
C GLY A 290 -7.16 -13.23 14.87
N GLU A 291 -6.91 -12.46 13.81
CA GLU A 291 -5.67 -12.55 13.01
C GLU A 291 -4.74 -11.37 13.30
N ASP A 292 -3.42 -11.61 13.26
CA ASP A 292 -2.40 -10.56 13.35
C ASP A 292 -2.25 -9.76 12.04
N HIS A 293 -1.44 -8.70 12.03
CA HIS A 293 -1.32 -7.79 10.90
C HIS A 293 -0.66 -8.38 9.65
N GLU A 294 0.12 -9.45 9.76
CA GLU A 294 0.84 -10.05 8.62
C GLU A 294 0.35 -11.46 8.26
N PHE A 295 -0.75 -11.92 8.89
CA PHE A 295 -1.21 -13.30 8.83
C PHE A 295 -1.34 -13.86 7.41
N PHE A 296 -1.79 -13.04 6.45
CA PHE A 296 -2.01 -13.47 5.06
C PHE A 296 -0.70 -13.63 4.25
N LEU A 297 0.38 -13.01 4.72
CA LEU A 297 1.74 -13.18 4.20
C LEU A 297 2.42 -14.37 4.89
N ARG A 298 2.30 -14.47 6.22
CA ARG A 298 2.97 -15.48 7.07
C ARG A 298 2.33 -16.86 6.98
N GLU A 299 1.00 -16.93 6.98
CA GLU A 299 0.18 -18.14 6.93
C GLU A 299 -0.74 -18.13 5.70
N PRO A 300 -0.18 -18.15 4.48
CA PRO A 300 -0.89 -17.91 3.24
C PRO A 300 -2.01 -18.91 2.90
N ARG A 301 -2.10 -20.01 3.65
CA ARG A 301 -3.05 -21.11 3.45
C ARG A 301 -4.06 -21.23 4.61
N SER A 302 -4.00 -20.34 5.61
CA SER A 302 -5.01 -20.33 6.67
C SER A 302 -6.39 -19.98 6.08
N ALA A 303 -7.46 -20.42 6.74
CA ALA A 303 -8.83 -20.17 6.26
C ALA A 303 -9.12 -18.67 6.08
N LYS A 304 -8.63 -17.84 7.01
CA LYS A 304 -8.78 -16.38 6.93
C LYS A 304 -7.92 -15.79 5.81
N ALA A 305 -6.70 -16.30 5.58
CA ALA A 305 -5.83 -15.78 4.53
C ALA A 305 -6.42 -16.06 3.14
N LEU A 306 -7.02 -17.25 2.98
CA LEU A 306 -7.77 -17.62 1.79
C LEU A 306 -9.01 -16.73 1.62
N ALA A 307 -9.78 -16.48 2.69
CA ALA A 307 -10.94 -15.59 2.63
C ALA A 307 -10.57 -14.15 2.22
N LEU A 308 -9.44 -13.62 2.71
CA LEU A 308 -8.91 -12.32 2.30
C LEU A 308 -8.52 -12.33 0.82
N MET A 309 -7.80 -13.36 0.37
CA MET A 309 -7.42 -13.50 -1.03
C MET A 309 -8.66 -13.60 -1.94
N ASP A 310 -9.65 -14.42 -1.59
CA ASP A 310 -10.88 -14.60 -2.35
C ASP A 310 -11.67 -13.30 -2.48
N ARG A 311 -11.77 -12.54 -1.37
CA ARG A 311 -12.41 -11.22 -1.38
C ARG A 311 -11.67 -10.24 -2.28
N LEU A 312 -10.34 -10.19 -2.19
CA LEU A 312 -9.53 -9.31 -3.04
C LEU A 312 -9.62 -9.70 -4.53
N VAL A 313 -9.64 -10.99 -4.83
CA VAL A 313 -9.84 -11.52 -6.18
C VAL A 313 -11.21 -11.11 -6.73
N ALA A 314 -12.28 -11.28 -5.95
CA ALA A 314 -13.62 -10.83 -6.34
C ALA A 314 -13.67 -9.31 -6.56
N PHE A 315 -13.02 -8.54 -5.69
CA PHE A 315 -12.89 -7.10 -5.81
C PHE A 315 -12.09 -6.65 -7.04
N ILE A 316 -11.17 -7.45 -7.59
CA ILE A 316 -10.47 -7.12 -8.84
C ILE A 316 -11.26 -7.60 -10.07
N ALA A 317 -11.93 -8.75 -9.95
CA ALA A 317 -12.71 -9.36 -11.02
C ALA A 317 -13.93 -8.52 -11.43
N GLY A 318 -14.58 -7.80 -10.50
CA GLY A 318 -15.80 -7.03 -10.76
C GLY A 318 -17.07 -7.65 -10.18
N LYS A 319 -18.15 -6.86 -10.05
CA LYS A 319 -19.51 -7.41 -9.95
C LYS A 319 -19.81 -7.99 -11.34
N GLN A 320 -20.16 -9.28 -11.42
CA GLN A 320 -20.75 -9.84 -12.66
C GLN A 320 -22.11 -9.20 -12.90
#